data_AF-A0A9E7Z776-F1
#
_entry.id   AF-A0A9E7Z776-F1
#
_cell.length_a   1.000
_cell.length_b   1.000
_cell.length_c   1.000
_cell.angle_alpha   90.00
_cell.angle_beta   90.00
_cell.angle_gamma   90.00
#
_symmetry.space_group_name_H-M   'P 1'
#
loop_
_entity.id
_entity.type
_entity.pdbx_description
1 polymer ?
#
loop_
_entity_poly.entity_id
_entity_poly.type
_entity_poly.pdbx_seq_one_letter_code
_entity_poly.pdbx_strand_id
1 'polypeptide(L)'
;MRARACVAAALAVLAAPIALAGTLEACRTALPEAGGAARCVQAARKSAQAELAAAESARRNALRARIAARDAAVDRGAAMAFDRTVRAHQLYRQAECDLARRLARNTPDADLAEAACDADLSRERIGALREATYPATPAPNPAAAPAKP
;
A
#
# COMPACT_ATOMS: atom_id res chain seq x y z
N MET A 1 2.52 33.61 32.33
CA MET A 1 1.51 32.60 31.92
C MET A 1 2.19 31.68 30.93
N ARG A 2 2.24 30.39 31.26
CA ARG A 2 3.15 29.39 30.67
C ARG A 2 2.63 28.86 29.33
N ALA A 3 3.59 28.69 28.43
CA ALA A 3 3.57 28.06 27.11
C ALA A 3 2.53 26.94 26.92
N ARG A 4 1.67 27.12 25.92
CA ARG A 4 0.87 26.05 25.28
C ARG A 4 1.01 26.18 23.77
N ALA A 5 2.16 25.76 23.26
CA ALA A 5 2.36 25.51 21.84
C ALA A 5 3.56 24.57 21.74
N CYS A 6 3.33 23.25 21.78
CA CYS A 6 4.26 22.19 21.35
C CYS A 6 3.69 20.81 21.73
N VAL A 7 2.62 20.36 21.09
CA VAL A 7 2.28 18.90 21.09
C VAL A 7 1.72 18.42 19.73
N ALA A 8 1.25 19.31 18.85
CA ALA A 8 0.59 18.89 17.60
C ALA A 8 1.53 18.49 16.44
N ALA A 9 2.86 18.53 16.60
CA ALA A 9 3.79 18.33 15.48
C ALA A 9 4.52 16.97 15.49
N ALA A 10 4.28 16.08 16.47
CA ALA A 10 5.07 14.85 16.62
C ALA A 10 4.49 13.60 15.94
N LEU A 11 3.35 13.69 15.25
CA LEU A 11 2.70 12.52 14.61
C LEU A 11 3.06 12.34 13.12
N ALA A 12 3.94 13.17 12.56
CA ALA A 12 4.17 13.23 11.11
C ALA A 12 5.46 12.55 10.61
N VAL A 13 6.24 11.85 11.45
CA VAL A 13 7.49 11.19 11.00
C VAL A 13 7.61 9.78 11.55
N LEU A 14 6.78 8.87 11.05
CA LEU A 14 7.00 7.42 11.11
C LEU A 14 6.88 6.79 9.71
N ALA A 15 7.10 7.59 8.66
CA ALA A 15 7.24 7.09 7.31
C ALA A 15 8.73 6.80 7.04
N ALA A 16 9.06 5.50 6.94
CA ALA A 16 10.37 4.89 6.65
C ALA A 16 11.33 4.80 7.86
N PRO A 17 11.51 3.60 8.47
CA PRO A 17 11.73 2.31 7.80
C PRO A 17 10.78 1.21 8.31
N ILE A 18 9.56 1.15 7.77
CA ILE A 18 8.66 -0.01 7.96
C ILE A 18 9.07 -1.17 7.02
N ALA A 19 10.15 -1.01 6.25
CA ALA A 19 10.58 -1.95 5.22
C ALA A 19 11.29 -3.21 5.75
N LEU A 20 11.58 -3.31 7.05
CA LEU A 20 12.20 -4.51 7.66
C LEU A 20 11.41 -5.09 8.86
N ALA A 21 10.56 -4.29 9.49
CA ALA A 21 9.68 -4.72 10.58
C ALA A 21 8.22 -4.53 10.14
N GLY A 22 7.48 -5.64 9.98
CA GLY A 22 6.05 -5.59 9.65
C GLY A 22 5.25 -4.81 10.70
N THR A 23 4.02 -4.41 10.36
CA THR A 23 3.14 -3.54 11.20
C THR A 23 3.12 -3.96 12.66
N LEU A 24 3.00 -5.27 12.91
CA LEU A 24 2.84 -5.81 14.24
C LEU A 24 4.05 -5.49 15.12
N GLU A 25 5.25 -5.69 14.61
CA GLU A 25 6.47 -5.45 15.35
C GLU A 25 6.69 -3.96 15.59
N ALA A 26 6.47 -3.13 14.56
CA ALA A 26 6.51 -1.68 14.70
C ALA A 26 5.53 -1.16 15.77
N CYS A 27 4.29 -1.69 15.80
CA CYS A 27 3.29 -1.34 16.80
C CYS A 27 3.65 -1.79 18.21
N ARG A 28 4.28 -2.95 18.38
CA ARG A 28 4.77 -3.42 19.68
C ARG A 28 5.90 -2.55 20.21
N THR A 29 6.87 -2.22 19.37
CA THR A 29 8.00 -1.35 19.76
C THR A 29 7.51 0.05 20.13
N ALA A 30 6.55 0.60 19.39
CA ALA A 30 6.03 1.94 19.64
C ALA A 30 5.11 2.04 20.86
N LEU A 31 4.35 0.98 21.17
CA LEU A 31 3.35 0.96 22.24
C LEU A 31 3.48 -0.34 23.08
N PRO A 32 4.45 -0.39 24.00
CA PRO A 32 4.74 -1.58 24.81
C PRO A 32 3.65 -1.89 25.85
N GLU A 33 2.76 -0.94 26.13
CA GLU A 33 1.66 -1.10 27.08
C GLU A 33 0.64 -2.17 26.63
N ALA A 34 0.02 -2.84 27.59
CA ALA A 34 -1.00 -3.86 27.33
C ALA A 34 -2.13 -3.30 26.44
N GLY A 35 -2.37 -3.95 25.30
CA GLY A 35 -3.38 -3.52 24.32
C GLY A 35 -3.02 -2.29 23.47
N GLY A 36 -1.85 -1.68 23.67
CA GLY A 36 -1.31 -0.61 22.83
C GLY A 36 -1.08 -1.07 21.39
N ALA A 37 -0.34 -2.16 21.23
CA ALA A 37 -0.07 -2.78 19.93
C ALA A 37 -1.36 -3.13 19.16
N ALA A 38 -2.38 -3.68 19.85
CA ALA A 38 -3.65 -4.04 19.22
C ALA A 38 -4.37 -2.83 18.61
N ARG A 39 -4.46 -1.72 19.35
CA ARG A 39 -5.07 -0.48 18.85
C ARG A 39 -4.29 0.10 17.67
N CYS A 40 -2.96 0.08 17.74
CA CYS A 40 -2.10 0.54 16.64
C CYS A 40 -2.29 -0.29 15.37
N VAL A 41 -2.29 -1.62 15.47
CA VAL A 41 -2.49 -2.52 14.31
C VAL A 41 -3.85 -2.29 13.67
N GLN A 42 -4.92 -2.18 14.47
CA GLN A 42 -6.25 -1.93 13.92
C GLN A 42 -6.38 -0.56 13.26
N ALA A 43 -5.76 0.47 13.84
CA ALA A 43 -5.70 1.80 13.22
C ALA A 43 -4.92 1.77 11.89
N ALA A 44 -3.78 1.08 11.87
CA ALA A 44 -2.96 0.90 10.67
C ALA A 44 -3.73 0.17 9.57
N ARG A 45 -4.42 -0.94 9.89
CA ARG A 45 -5.28 -1.68 8.97
C ARG A 45 -6.37 -0.81 8.37
N LYS A 46 -7.13 -0.11 9.23
CA LYS A 46 -8.22 0.78 8.79
C LYS A 46 -7.70 1.87 7.85
N SER A 47 -6.58 2.51 8.22
CA SER A 47 -5.97 3.55 7.40
C SER A 47 -5.52 3.01 6.04
N ALA A 48 -4.80 1.89 6.03
CA ALA A 48 -4.26 1.30 4.81
C ALA A 48 -5.38 0.82 3.86
N GLN A 49 -6.47 0.25 4.38
CA GLN A 49 -7.60 -0.17 3.56
C GLN A 49 -8.35 1.01 2.93
N ALA A 50 -8.54 2.10 3.68
CA ALA A 50 -9.16 3.32 3.15
C ALA A 50 -8.31 3.96 2.05
N GLU A 51 -6.99 4.06 2.28
CA GLU A 51 -6.04 4.61 1.32
C GLU A 51 -5.91 3.73 0.06
N LEU A 52 -5.92 2.40 0.21
CA LEU A 52 -5.91 1.47 -0.93
C LEU A 52 -7.15 1.66 -1.80
N ALA A 53 -8.34 1.71 -1.20
CA ALA A 53 -9.58 1.93 -1.93
C ALA A 53 -9.56 3.28 -2.69
N ALA A 54 -9.03 4.33 -2.06
CA ALA A 54 -8.86 5.63 -2.69
C ALA A 54 -7.86 5.58 -3.86
N ALA A 55 -6.71 4.91 -3.70
CA ALA A 55 -5.70 4.75 -4.74
C ALA A 55 -6.22 3.96 -5.95
N GLU A 56 -6.94 2.87 -5.71
CA GLU A 56 -7.57 2.07 -6.77
C GLU A 56 -8.68 2.86 -7.50
N SER A 57 -9.48 3.62 -6.77
CA SER A 57 -10.49 4.52 -7.35
C SER A 57 -9.84 5.60 -8.22
N ALA A 58 -8.79 6.25 -7.73
CA ALA A 58 -8.05 7.26 -8.48
C ALA A 58 -7.46 6.67 -9.77
N ARG A 59 -6.86 5.48 -9.70
CA ARG A 59 -6.30 4.80 -10.88
C ARG A 59 -7.38 4.43 -11.90
N ARG A 60 -8.53 3.91 -11.46
CA ARG A 60 -9.69 3.65 -12.33
C ARG A 60 -10.13 4.92 -13.06
N ASN A 61 -10.26 6.02 -12.34
CA ASN A 61 -10.73 7.28 -12.91
C ASN A 61 -9.71 7.85 -13.90
N ALA A 62 -8.42 7.77 -13.60
CA ALA A 62 -7.35 8.16 -14.52
C ALA A 62 -7.39 7.35 -15.83
N LEU A 63 -7.55 6.03 -15.75
CA LEU A 63 -7.70 5.17 -16.93
C LEU A 63 -8.93 5.53 -17.76
N ARG A 64 -10.08 5.69 -17.11
CA ARG A 64 -11.33 6.09 -17.78
C ARG A 64 -11.21 7.44 -18.48
N ALA A 65 -10.58 8.42 -17.84
CA ALA A 65 -10.36 9.74 -18.42
C ALA A 65 -9.48 9.67 -19.69
N ARG A 66 -8.38 8.90 -19.67
CA ARG A 66 -7.51 8.72 -20.84
C ARG A 66 -8.22 7.99 -21.98
N ILE A 67 -9.00 6.96 -21.67
CA ILE A 67 -9.82 6.24 -22.67
C ILE A 67 -10.86 7.18 -23.29
N ALA A 68 -11.56 7.99 -22.48
CA ALA A 68 -12.53 8.97 -22.95
C ALA A 68 -11.89 10.06 -23.83
N ALA A 69 -10.67 10.48 -23.50
CA ALA A 69 -9.85 11.40 -24.30
C ALA A 69 -9.29 10.76 -25.58
N ARG A 70 -9.54 9.48 -25.83
CA ARG A 70 -9.01 8.71 -26.98
C ARG A 70 -7.49 8.74 -27.06
N ASP A 71 -6.82 8.70 -25.91
CA ASP A 71 -5.37 8.59 -25.82
C ASP A 71 -4.89 7.32 -26.55
N ALA A 72 -4.16 7.49 -27.66
CA ALA A 72 -3.69 6.40 -28.51
C ALA A 72 -2.69 5.46 -27.79
N ALA A 73 -2.09 5.90 -26.68
CA ALA A 73 -1.18 5.10 -25.89
C ALA A 73 -1.90 4.18 -24.88
N VAL A 74 -3.23 4.25 -24.76
CA VAL A 74 -4.02 3.45 -23.80
C VAL A 74 -4.97 2.50 -24.52
N ASP A 75 -4.77 1.21 -24.29
CA ASP A 75 -5.72 0.19 -24.72
C ASP A 75 -7.08 0.36 -24.01
N ARG A 76 -8.18 0.21 -24.76
CA ARG A 76 -9.55 0.36 -24.21
C ARG A 76 -9.89 -0.70 -23.16
N GLY A 77 -9.24 -1.86 -23.21
CA GLY A 77 -9.34 -2.94 -22.23
C GLY A 77 -8.54 -2.70 -20.95
N ALA A 78 -7.72 -1.65 -20.86
CA ALA A 78 -6.85 -1.39 -19.71
C ALA A 78 -7.63 -1.20 -18.40
N ALA A 79 -8.82 -0.58 -18.44
CA ALA A 79 -9.67 -0.44 -17.25
C ALA A 79 -10.15 -1.80 -16.72
N MET A 80 -10.62 -2.69 -17.61
CA MET A 80 -11.02 -4.04 -17.22
C MET A 80 -9.84 -4.88 -16.74
N ALA A 81 -8.68 -4.73 -17.38
CA ALA A 81 -7.46 -5.39 -16.92
C ALA A 81 -7.08 -4.94 -15.51
N PHE A 82 -7.17 -3.63 -15.24
CA PHE A 82 -6.93 -3.08 -13.91
C PHE A 82 -7.89 -3.65 -12.85
N ASP A 83 -9.19 -3.70 -13.13
CA ASP A 83 -10.18 -4.28 -12.20
C ASP A 83 -9.90 -5.76 -11.89
N ARG A 84 -9.41 -6.54 -12.87
CA ARG A 84 -8.94 -7.92 -12.60
C ARG A 84 -7.74 -7.93 -11.65
N THR A 85 -6.80 -7.00 -11.78
CA THR A 85 -5.66 -6.92 -10.85
C THR A 85 -6.09 -6.55 -9.43
N VAL A 86 -7.10 -5.69 -9.27
CA VAL A 86 -7.68 -5.34 -7.96
C VAL A 86 -8.27 -6.58 -7.31
N ARG A 87 -9.08 -7.35 -8.06
CA ARG A 87 -9.68 -8.59 -7.55
C ARG A 87 -8.63 -9.65 -7.20
N ALA A 88 -7.62 -9.82 -8.05
CA ALA A 88 -6.53 -10.77 -7.81
C ALA A 88 -5.75 -10.41 -6.54
N HIS A 89 -5.43 -9.13 -6.34
CA HIS A 89 -4.76 -8.65 -5.13
C HIS A 89 -5.61 -8.87 -3.88
N GLN A 90 -6.93 -8.64 -3.95
CA GLN A 90 -7.82 -8.90 -2.82
C GLN A 90 -7.78 -10.38 -2.40
N LEU A 91 -7.83 -11.31 -3.35
CA LEU A 91 -7.76 -12.75 -3.08
C LEU A 91 -6.40 -13.15 -2.51
N TYR A 92 -5.32 -12.62 -3.09
CA TYR A 92 -3.96 -12.83 -2.60
C TYR A 92 -3.83 -12.38 -1.14
N ARG A 93 -4.23 -11.14 -0.83
CA ARG A 93 -4.18 -10.60 0.54
C ARG A 93 -4.99 -11.44 1.53
N GLN A 94 -6.19 -11.88 1.14
CA GLN A 94 -7.01 -12.74 2.00
C GLN A 94 -6.32 -14.07 2.32
N ALA A 95 -5.74 -14.73 1.31
CA ALA A 95 -5.06 -16.01 1.49
C ALA A 95 -3.79 -15.88 2.34
N GLU A 96 -2.95 -14.87 2.06
CA GLU A 96 -1.72 -14.62 2.81
C GLU A 96 -1.99 -14.27 4.27
N CYS A 97 -3.01 -13.45 4.54
CA CYS A 97 -3.29 -13.03 5.91
C CYS A 97 -4.00 -14.12 6.73
N ASP A 98 -4.79 -15.00 6.10
CA ASP A 98 -5.27 -16.23 6.75
C ASP A 98 -4.09 -17.17 7.07
N LEU A 99 -3.08 -17.28 6.18
CA LEU A 99 -1.86 -18.03 6.47
C LEU A 99 -1.10 -17.42 7.68
N ALA A 100 -0.91 -16.10 7.71
CA ALA A 100 -0.26 -15.41 8.83
C ALA A 100 -0.96 -15.72 10.16
N ARG A 101 -2.30 -15.68 10.19
CA ARG A 101 -3.11 -16.07 11.35
C ARG A 101 -2.88 -17.51 11.77
N ARG A 102 -2.90 -18.45 10.82
CA ARG A 102 -2.71 -19.89 11.10
C ARG A 102 -1.33 -20.23 11.62
N LEU A 103 -0.31 -19.52 11.14
CA LEU A 103 1.06 -19.63 11.67
C LEU A 103 1.14 -19.13 13.11
N ALA A 104 0.39 -18.08 13.45
CA ALA A 104 0.29 -17.52 14.80
C ALA A 104 -0.78 -18.18 15.70
N ARG A 105 -1.46 -19.26 15.26
CA ARG A 105 -2.66 -19.82 15.94
C ARG A 105 -2.51 -20.17 17.42
N ASN A 106 -1.29 -20.44 17.88
CA ASN A 106 -0.99 -20.82 19.27
C ASN A 106 -0.51 -19.62 20.11
N THR A 107 -0.66 -18.40 19.61
CA THR A 107 -0.28 -17.17 20.31
C THR A 107 -1.52 -16.30 20.54
N PRO A 108 -1.51 -15.42 21.56
CA PRO A 108 -2.59 -14.45 21.77
C PRO A 108 -2.71 -13.42 20.63
N ASP A 109 -1.75 -13.41 19.69
CA ASP A 109 -1.63 -12.42 18.64
C ASP A 109 -2.13 -12.92 17.28
N ALA A 110 -2.79 -14.08 17.21
CA ALA A 110 -3.25 -14.66 15.93
C ALA A 110 -4.08 -13.67 15.08
N ASP A 111 -5.04 -12.98 15.70
CA ASP A 111 -5.86 -11.99 15.01
C ASP A 111 -5.11 -10.67 14.74
N LEU A 112 -4.08 -10.36 15.55
CA LEU A 112 -3.19 -9.21 15.30
C LEU A 112 -2.23 -9.48 14.13
N ALA A 113 -1.77 -10.71 13.96
CA ALA A 113 -0.95 -11.13 12.83
C ALA A 113 -1.72 -11.02 11.51
N GLU A 114 -3.00 -11.45 11.48
CA GLU A 114 -3.88 -11.27 10.33
C GLU A 114 -4.03 -9.77 10.00
N ALA A 115 -4.40 -8.97 11.00
CA ALA A 115 -4.66 -7.54 10.80
C ALA A 115 -3.42 -6.75 10.38
N ALA A 116 -2.24 -7.11 10.90
CA ALA A 116 -0.96 -6.55 10.50
C ALA A 116 -0.60 -6.89 9.06
N CYS A 117 -0.72 -8.16 8.67
CA CYS A 117 -0.54 -8.60 7.28
C CYS A 117 -1.45 -7.81 6.33
N ASP A 118 -2.72 -7.64 6.71
CA ASP A 118 -3.71 -6.91 5.92
C ASP A 118 -3.28 -5.45 5.70
N ALA A 119 -2.71 -4.81 6.72
CA ALA A 119 -2.19 -3.45 6.64
C ALA A 119 -0.93 -3.36 5.77
N ASP A 120 0.00 -4.30 5.92
CA ASP A 120 1.27 -4.32 5.18
C ASP A 120 1.05 -4.55 3.68
N LEU A 121 0.33 -5.60 3.29
CA LEU A 121 0.04 -5.87 1.88
C LEU A 121 -0.78 -4.75 1.22
N SER A 122 -1.66 -4.10 2.00
CA SER A 122 -2.39 -2.92 1.50
C SER A 122 -1.43 -1.75 1.20
N ARG A 123 -0.43 -1.50 2.05
CA ARG A 123 0.58 -0.45 1.83
C ARG A 123 1.52 -0.76 0.69
N GLU A 124 1.96 -2.00 0.55
CA GLU A 124 2.76 -2.44 -0.60
C GLU A 124 2.01 -2.19 -1.91
N ARG A 125 0.72 -2.55 -1.95
CA ARG A 125 -0.12 -2.30 -3.12
C ARG A 125 -0.30 -0.82 -3.41
N ILE A 126 -0.49 0.02 -2.39
CA ILE A 126 -0.53 1.48 -2.54
C ILE A 126 0.76 1.99 -3.19
N GLY A 127 1.93 1.51 -2.73
CA GLY A 127 3.23 1.83 -3.33
C GLY A 127 3.29 1.49 -4.82
N ALA A 128 2.93 0.25 -5.17
CA ALA A 128 2.89 -0.21 -6.56
C ALA A 128 1.92 0.62 -7.45
N LEU A 129 0.77 1.03 -6.91
CA LEU A 129 -0.20 1.87 -7.63
C LEU A 129 0.34 3.29 -7.88
N ARG A 130 1.10 3.84 -6.94
CA ARG A 130 1.77 5.15 -7.08
C ARG A 130 2.87 5.10 -8.13
N GLU A 131 3.75 4.11 -8.06
CA GLU A 131 4.84 3.92 -9.03
C GLU A 131 4.31 3.73 -10.46
N ALA A 132 3.27 2.91 -10.64
CA ALA A 132 2.65 2.68 -11.95
C ALA A 132 1.95 3.92 -12.55
N THR A 133 1.81 5.01 -11.80
CA THR A 133 1.21 6.28 -12.26
C THR A 133 2.26 7.21 -12.86
N TYR A 134 3.54 7.01 -12.58
CA TYR A 134 4.61 7.63 -13.34
C TYR A 134 4.74 6.93 -14.70
N PRO A 135 4.78 7.67 -15.83
CA PRO A 135 5.01 7.04 -17.12
C PRO A 135 6.36 6.32 -17.08
N ALA A 136 6.38 5.05 -17.47
CA ALA A 136 7.63 4.36 -17.74
C ALA A 136 8.34 5.14 -18.85
N THR A 137 9.42 5.83 -18.52
CA THR A 137 10.32 6.41 -19.52
C THR A 137 10.73 5.25 -20.43
N PRO A 138 10.47 5.30 -21.75
CA PRO A 138 10.92 4.24 -22.64
C PRO A 138 12.42 4.10 -22.47
N ALA A 139 12.90 2.89 -22.18
CA ALA A 139 14.33 2.62 -22.21
C ALA A 139 14.84 2.98 -23.62
N PRO A 140 15.92 3.78 -23.76
CA PRO A 140 16.46 4.10 -25.07
C PRO A 140 16.84 2.79 -25.77
N ASN A 141 16.32 2.59 -26.98
CA ASN A 141 16.65 1.44 -27.79
C ASN A 141 18.16 1.48 -28.13
N PRO A 142 18.98 0.52 -27.68
CA PRO A 142 20.42 0.52 -27.96
C PRO A 142 20.73 0.48 -29.47
N ALA A 143 19.78 0.00 -30.28
CA ALA A 143 19.93 -0.07 -31.74
C ALA A 143 19.65 1.26 -32.47
N ALA A 144 19.22 2.31 -31.76
CA ALA A 144 18.97 3.63 -32.34
C ALA A 144 20.13 4.61 -32.16
N ALA A 145 21.27 4.17 -31.61
CA ALA A 145 22.47 5.01 -31.53
C ALA A 145 23.00 5.25 -32.95
N PRO A 146 23.17 6.52 -33.39
CA PRO A 146 23.75 6.79 -34.70
C PRO A 146 25.17 6.21 -34.74
N ALA A 147 25.45 5.43 -35.77
CA ALA A 147 26.81 5.00 -36.08
C ALA A 147 27.67 6.27 -36.19
N LYS A 148 28.69 6.36 -35.33
CA LYS A 148 29.64 7.46 -35.30
C LYS A 148 30.31 7.56 -36.68
N PRO A 149 30.46 8.75 -37.26
CA PRO A 149 31.08 8.94 -38.58
C PRO A 149 32.55 8.49 -38.61
#